data_AF-A0A7M3ML72-F1
#
_entry.id   AF-A0A7M3ML72-F1
#
_cell.length_a   1.000
_cell.length_b   1.000
_cell.length_c   1.000
_cell.angle_alpha   90.00
_cell.angle_beta   90.00
_cell.angle_gamma   90.00
#
_symmetry.space_group_name_H-M   'P 1'
#
loop_
_entity.id
_entity.type
_entity.pdbx_description
1 polymer ?
#
loop_
_entity_poly.entity_id
_entity_poly.type
_entity_poly.pdbx_seq_one_letter_code
_entity_poly.pdbx_strand_id
1 'polypeptide(L)'
;MLSWRSRCAARVNPASRAARSGPGSSPSKERNSLRRSRIRWSGVTGLLLALRATADLLVTGVGPGPTLAVLVGRTAGHLVRAGQLGSQRSRVLARRCSTESSTWVRTSAPAQAAVISAAARTGTPTPRRTAGKVATAPRRGRSPAVTVGKPRRPRALAPSGPVAHRRSAHQETSVANSDERQIITDGIPDQYPDADETETREWLESFDAVVEEHGPTRGRFLLLKVLQRAREQNIGLPSLTTTDYINTIPPEREPDFPGDETLEKKIRRHIRWNAAVMVHRTNVKRGTGGHIGTYASAASLYEVGYNHFFRGHDAPGGADQVFFQGHASPGIYARSYLIGRITEEQLDLFRSEVEPGGLSSYPHPRLMPEFWEFPSVSMGLGPLNAIYQARFNRYLQNRGFKDTSQQRVWFFGGDGETAEPETLGALSVASREGLDNLTFVINCNLQQLDGPVRGNGKIIQELEGVFRGAGWNVIKVIWGRQWDELLALDVDGALVKRMNEVPDGQMQTYTAKGVEFVREDFFNADPQLKAIADRYTDDQLSRLTRGGHDYRKVYAAYKAATETTGAPTVILAQTVKGWTLGPDFEA
;
A
#
# COMPACT_ATOMS: atom_id res chain seq x y z
N MET A 1 15.90 51.62 29.38
CA MET A 1 16.17 51.45 30.83
C MET A 1 15.94 50.00 31.20
N LEU A 2 17.02 49.35 31.71
CA LEU A 2 17.10 48.18 32.61
C LEU A 2 16.24 46.95 32.25
N SER A 3 16.77 45.91 31.59
CA SER A 3 17.71 44.88 32.07
C SER A 3 17.18 44.07 33.25
N TRP A 4 17.19 42.74 33.13
CA TRP A 4 17.67 41.84 34.18
C TRP A 4 18.14 40.52 33.54
N ARG A 5 19.44 40.26 33.71
CA ARG A 5 20.16 39.01 33.43
C ARG A 5 20.44 38.34 34.78
N SER A 6 20.46 37.00 34.81
CA SER A 6 21.38 36.13 35.58
C SER A 6 21.04 34.69 35.17
N ARG A 7 21.78 33.98 34.31
CA ARG A 7 23.08 33.30 34.48
C ARG A 7 23.22 32.51 35.79
N CYS A 8 23.25 31.18 35.68
CA CYS A 8 24.39 30.39 36.14
C CYS A 8 24.54 29.13 35.27
N ALA A 9 25.79 28.86 34.90
CA ALA A 9 26.23 27.78 34.05
C ALA A 9 27.13 26.84 34.86
N ALA A 10 27.19 25.57 34.49
CA ALA A 10 28.39 24.75 34.69
C ALA A 10 28.48 23.71 33.57
N ARG A 11 29.48 23.91 32.71
CA ARG A 11 30.00 22.96 31.73
C ARG A 11 30.88 21.93 32.45
N VAL A 12 30.93 20.69 31.95
CA VAL A 12 32.19 19.97 31.71
C VAL A 12 32.03 19.12 30.44
N ASN A 13 33.03 19.23 29.56
CA ASN A 13 33.32 18.48 28.33
C ASN A 13 34.83 18.09 28.47
N PRO A 14 35.51 17.42 27.53
CA PRO A 14 35.27 16.21 26.74
C PRO A 14 36.48 15.22 26.85
N ALA A 15 36.56 14.26 25.90
CA ALA A 15 37.75 13.52 25.43
C ALA A 15 37.89 12.10 26.01
N SER A 16 38.23 11.03 25.27
CA SER A 16 38.85 10.89 23.94
C SER A 16 38.82 9.42 23.47
N ARG A 17 38.98 9.22 22.13
CA ARG A 17 39.67 8.09 21.43
C ARG A 17 39.08 6.67 21.57
N ALA A 18 39.20 5.75 20.62
CA ALA A 18 39.62 5.69 19.23
C ALA A 18 39.34 4.25 18.74
N ALA A 19 39.04 4.09 17.45
CA ALA A 19 39.37 2.97 16.54
C ALA A 19 39.42 1.51 17.07
N ARG A 20 38.69 0.60 16.41
CA ARG A 20 39.26 -0.45 15.52
C ARG A 20 38.19 -1.42 14.99
N SER A 21 38.50 -1.94 13.81
CA SER A 21 37.77 -2.79 12.88
C SER A 21 37.98 -4.30 13.07
N GLY A 22 36.90 -5.08 12.84
CA GLY A 22 36.86 -6.46 12.29
C GLY A 22 37.19 -7.64 13.24
N PRO A 23 37.07 -8.92 12.80
CA PRO A 23 36.12 -9.52 11.84
C PRO A 23 35.49 -10.86 12.35
N GLY A 24 34.45 -11.34 11.65
CA GLY A 24 34.19 -12.77 11.33
C GLY A 24 33.72 -13.76 12.42
N SER A 25 32.61 -14.47 12.17
CA SER A 25 32.63 -15.91 11.83
C SER A 25 31.24 -16.56 11.92
N SER A 26 30.91 -17.29 10.85
CA SER A 26 29.83 -18.27 10.71
C SER A 26 30.00 -19.49 11.63
N PRO A 27 28.93 -20.32 11.80
CA PRO A 27 29.09 -21.72 11.41
C PRO A 27 27.94 -22.33 10.59
N SER A 28 28.36 -23.14 9.61
CA SER A 28 27.79 -24.38 9.06
C SER A 28 26.47 -24.92 9.64
N LYS A 29 25.44 -25.17 8.82
CA LYS A 29 25.21 -26.40 8.03
C LYS A 29 25.14 -27.69 8.87
N GLU A 30 23.92 -28.13 9.15
CA GLU A 30 23.59 -29.55 9.26
C GLU A 30 22.36 -29.84 8.39
N ARG A 31 22.53 -30.76 7.45
CA ARG A 31 21.50 -31.25 6.52
C ARG A 31 20.73 -32.35 7.22
N ASN A 32 19.40 -32.34 7.10
CA ASN A 32 18.64 -33.59 7.09
C ASN A 32 17.53 -33.57 6.04
N SER A 33 17.48 -34.68 5.31
CA SER A 33 16.73 -34.93 4.09
C SER A 33 15.23 -35.11 4.32
N LEU A 34 14.39 -34.38 3.58
CA LEU A 34 12.98 -34.73 3.39
C LEU A 34 12.73 -35.05 1.91
N ARG A 35 12.42 -36.33 1.67
CA ARG A 35 11.98 -36.86 0.38
C ARG A 35 10.63 -36.26 0.00
N ARG A 36 10.56 -35.71 -1.22
CA ARG A 36 9.35 -35.21 -1.87
C ARG A 36 8.45 -36.37 -2.29
N SER A 37 7.20 -36.39 -1.81
CA SER A 37 6.09 -37.09 -2.46
C SER A 37 5.35 -36.11 -3.38
N ARG A 38 5.37 -36.38 -4.69
CA ARG A 38 4.57 -35.67 -5.69
C ARG A 38 3.15 -36.26 -5.66
N ILE A 39 2.16 -35.48 -5.24
CA ILE A 39 0.74 -35.78 -5.44
C ILE A 39 0.26 -34.95 -6.64
N ARG A 40 -0.21 -35.63 -7.68
CA ARG A 40 -0.78 -35.03 -8.91
C ARG A 40 -2.23 -34.57 -8.64
N TRP A 41 -2.46 -33.26 -8.65
CA TRP A 41 -3.79 -32.63 -8.57
C TRP A 41 -4.43 -32.44 -9.96
N SER A 42 -4.69 -33.52 -10.69
CA SER A 42 -5.38 -33.44 -11.99
C SER A 42 -6.70 -34.21 -12.05
N GLY A 43 -7.08 -34.95 -11.01
CA GLY A 43 -8.32 -35.76 -10.98
C GLY A 43 -9.50 -35.12 -10.25
N VAL A 44 -9.25 -34.22 -9.30
CA VAL A 44 -10.30 -33.67 -8.41
C VAL A 44 -11.10 -32.55 -9.08
N THR A 45 -10.46 -31.78 -9.97
CA THR A 45 -11.09 -30.68 -10.71
C THR A 45 -12.09 -31.19 -11.76
N GLY A 46 -11.81 -32.33 -12.40
CA GLY A 46 -12.71 -32.93 -13.38
C GLY A 46 -13.99 -33.52 -12.78
N LEU A 47 -13.91 -34.07 -11.56
CA LEU A 47 -15.05 -34.65 -10.86
C LEU A 47 -16.05 -33.56 -10.37
N LEU A 48 -15.54 -32.39 -9.95
CA LEU A 48 -16.35 -31.24 -9.55
C LEU A 48 -17.04 -30.55 -10.73
N LEU A 49 -16.39 -30.52 -11.91
CA LEU A 49 -17.00 -30.02 -13.14
C LEU A 49 -18.08 -30.95 -13.69
N ALA A 50 -17.87 -32.27 -13.60
CA ALA A 50 -18.88 -33.25 -14.00
C ALA A 50 -20.12 -33.21 -13.11
N LEU A 51 -19.95 -33.12 -11.78
CA LEU A 51 -21.07 -33.01 -10.82
C LEU A 51 -21.89 -31.72 -10.99
N ARG A 52 -21.27 -30.62 -11.44
CA ARG A 52 -21.97 -29.36 -11.72
C ARG A 52 -22.79 -29.43 -13.01
N ALA A 53 -22.26 -30.07 -14.05
CA ALA A 53 -22.98 -30.27 -15.31
C ALA A 53 -24.20 -31.20 -15.16
N THR A 54 -24.13 -32.23 -14.30
CA THR A 54 -25.28 -33.11 -14.03
C THR A 54 -26.36 -32.41 -13.20
N ALA A 55 -25.99 -31.46 -12.35
CA ALA A 55 -26.94 -30.66 -11.56
C ALA A 55 -27.69 -29.63 -12.44
N ASP A 56 -27.01 -29.02 -13.42
CA ASP A 56 -27.62 -28.04 -14.33
C ASP A 56 -28.58 -28.71 -15.36
N LEU A 57 -28.34 -29.97 -15.72
CA LEU A 57 -29.22 -30.75 -16.62
C LEU A 57 -30.50 -31.27 -15.93
N LEU A 58 -30.51 -31.41 -14.61
CA LEU A 58 -31.70 -31.80 -13.84
C LEU A 58 -32.68 -30.64 -13.57
N VAL A 59 -32.26 -29.39 -13.83
CA VAL A 59 -33.06 -28.18 -13.61
C VAL A 59 -33.76 -27.69 -14.89
N THR A 60 -33.36 -28.16 -16.08
CA THR A 60 -33.83 -27.62 -17.37
C THR A 60 -34.78 -28.53 -18.17
N GLY A 61 -35.08 -29.75 -17.70
CA GLY A 61 -36.20 -30.55 -18.21
C GLY A 61 -36.09 -31.06 -19.66
N VAL A 62 -34.89 -31.16 -20.23
CA VAL A 62 -34.67 -31.69 -21.60
C VAL A 62 -33.94 -33.04 -21.52
N GLY A 63 -34.58 -34.11 -22.01
CA GLY A 63 -34.00 -35.47 -22.03
C GLY A 63 -32.88 -35.63 -23.08
N PRO A 64 -31.83 -36.44 -22.82
CA PRO A 64 -30.72 -36.57 -23.74
C PRO A 64 -31.02 -37.56 -24.88
N GLY A 65 -30.70 -37.15 -26.12
CA GLY A 65 -30.75 -38.00 -27.31
C GLY A 65 -29.68 -39.11 -27.34
N PRO A 66 -29.77 -40.04 -28.31
CA PRO A 66 -29.14 -41.38 -28.27
C PRO A 66 -27.61 -41.41 -28.27
N THR A 67 -26.92 -40.28 -28.43
CA THR A 67 -25.45 -40.22 -28.49
C THR A 67 -24.79 -40.14 -27.10
N LEU A 68 -25.53 -39.79 -26.03
CA LEU A 68 -24.97 -39.66 -24.67
C LEU A 68 -24.98 -41.00 -23.88
N ALA A 69 -25.87 -41.92 -24.24
CA ALA A 69 -25.98 -43.25 -23.59
C ALA A 69 -24.75 -44.15 -23.86
N VAL A 70 -24.06 -43.93 -24.99
CA VAL A 70 -22.88 -44.72 -25.39
C VAL A 70 -21.61 -44.28 -24.64
N LEU A 71 -21.55 -43.03 -24.16
CA LEU A 71 -20.39 -42.52 -23.41
C LEU A 71 -20.40 -42.90 -21.92
N VAL A 72 -21.60 -42.99 -21.32
CA VAL A 72 -21.77 -43.40 -19.91
C VAL A 72 -21.55 -44.91 -19.72
N GLY A 73 -21.86 -45.73 -20.74
CA GLY A 73 -21.59 -47.17 -20.72
C GLY A 73 -20.11 -47.56 -20.79
N ARG A 74 -19.24 -46.69 -21.35
CA ARG A 74 -17.80 -46.98 -21.50
C ARG A 74 -16.93 -46.58 -20.30
N THR A 75 -17.38 -45.68 -19.44
CA THR A 75 -16.68 -45.28 -18.21
C THR A 75 -17.01 -46.16 -17.00
N ALA A 76 -18.19 -46.82 -16.99
CA ALA A 76 -18.54 -47.81 -15.95
C ALA A 76 -17.76 -49.14 -16.07
N GLY A 77 -17.29 -49.49 -17.27
CA GLY A 77 -16.52 -50.74 -17.53
C GLY A 77 -15.07 -50.72 -17.04
N HIS A 78 -14.49 -49.54 -16.77
CA HIS A 78 -13.09 -49.42 -16.33
C HIS A 78 -12.90 -49.35 -14.81
N LEU A 79 -13.97 -49.12 -14.03
CA LEU A 79 -13.91 -49.07 -12.56
C LEU A 79 -14.12 -50.44 -11.88
N VAL A 80 -14.55 -51.46 -12.61
CA VAL A 80 -14.72 -52.83 -12.07
C VAL A 80 -13.40 -53.63 -12.04
N ARG A 81 -12.30 -53.11 -12.61
CA ARG A 81 -10.98 -53.79 -12.66
C ARG A 81 -9.92 -53.27 -11.68
N ALA A 82 -10.23 -52.29 -10.84
CA ALA A 82 -9.30 -51.75 -9.82
C ALA A 82 -9.71 -52.12 -8.37
N GLY A 83 -10.82 -52.84 -8.20
CA GLY A 83 -11.38 -53.23 -6.89
C GLY A 83 -11.02 -54.64 -6.42
N GLN A 84 -9.91 -55.22 -6.89
CA GLN A 84 -9.40 -56.51 -6.41
C GLN A 84 -7.88 -56.43 -6.29
N LEU A 85 -7.39 -56.02 -5.12
CA LEU A 85 -6.10 -56.40 -4.51
C LEU A 85 -5.91 -55.57 -3.23
N GLY A 86 -5.90 -56.23 -2.06
CA GLY A 86 -5.37 -55.64 -0.83
C GLY A 86 -6.31 -55.54 0.38
N SER A 87 -7.05 -56.60 0.70
CA SER A 87 -7.53 -56.80 2.08
C SER A 87 -6.42 -57.42 2.93
N GLN A 88 -6.09 -56.84 4.10
CA GLN A 88 -5.85 -57.55 5.37
C GLN A 88 -5.39 -56.58 6.49
N ARG A 89 -6.27 -56.29 7.46
CA ARG A 89 -6.13 -56.66 8.90
C ARG A 89 -7.21 -55.98 9.77
N SER A 90 -8.09 -56.85 10.28
CA SER A 90 -8.65 -56.90 11.66
C SER A 90 -9.61 -55.82 12.20
N ARG A 91 -10.89 -56.21 12.18
CA ARG A 91 -12.00 -56.09 13.17
C ARG A 91 -11.67 -55.49 14.56
N VAL A 92 -12.60 -54.68 15.09
CA VAL A 92 -13.32 -54.85 16.38
C VAL A 92 -14.54 -53.88 16.47
N LEU A 93 -15.74 -54.48 16.67
CA LEU A 93 -17.05 -54.01 17.21
C LEU A 93 -17.57 -52.57 16.87
N ALA A 94 -18.68 -52.31 16.14
CA ALA A 94 -20.08 -52.79 16.11
C ALA A 94 -21.08 -52.09 17.08
N ARG A 95 -22.15 -51.51 16.47
CA ARG A 95 -23.51 -51.15 16.96
C ARG A 95 -23.64 -49.84 17.75
N ARG A 96 -24.64 -48.96 17.54
CA ARG A 96 -26.07 -49.08 17.12
C ARG A 96 -26.44 -47.96 16.12
N CYS A 97 -27.10 -48.22 14.98
CA CYS A 97 -28.57 -48.25 14.76
C CYS A 97 -29.30 -47.03 15.34
N SER A 98 -29.73 -46.09 14.48
CA SER A 98 -31.07 -46.03 13.81
C SER A 98 -32.04 -45.30 14.73
N THR A 99 -32.75 -44.24 14.37
CA THR A 99 -33.71 -43.93 13.29
C THR A 99 -33.99 -42.41 13.44
N GLU A 100 -34.59 -41.61 12.57
CA GLU A 100 -35.62 -41.80 11.56
C GLU A 100 -35.71 -40.50 10.73
N SER A 101 -35.89 -40.65 9.42
CA SER A 101 -36.41 -39.69 8.45
C SER A 101 -37.90 -39.40 8.75
N SER A 102 -38.51 -38.23 8.52
CA SER A 102 -38.88 -37.73 7.18
C SER A 102 -39.92 -36.58 7.27
N THR A 103 -39.85 -35.67 6.28
CA THR A 103 -40.93 -35.01 5.50
C THR A 103 -41.89 -33.94 6.08
N TRP A 104 -41.70 -32.71 5.53
CA TRP A 104 -42.65 -31.82 4.80
C TRP A 104 -44.10 -31.59 5.28
N VAL A 105 -44.53 -30.33 5.39
CA VAL A 105 -45.45 -29.60 4.45
C VAL A 105 -45.74 -28.16 4.94
N ARG A 106 -45.99 -27.27 3.97
CA ARG A 106 -46.28 -25.82 3.99
C ARG A 106 -47.63 -25.42 4.60
N THR A 107 -47.71 -24.19 5.15
CA THR A 107 -48.83 -23.20 5.06
C THR A 107 -48.33 -21.84 5.60
N SER A 108 -48.09 -20.80 4.79
CA SER A 108 -49.00 -19.69 4.40
C SER A 108 -49.46 -18.71 5.51
N ALA A 109 -48.69 -17.61 5.66
CA ALA A 109 -49.12 -16.18 5.75
C ALA A 109 -49.96 -15.69 7.00
N PRO A 110 -50.24 -14.37 7.16
CA PRO A 110 -49.56 -13.51 8.15
C PRO A 110 -50.51 -12.68 9.07
N ALA A 111 -50.02 -12.16 10.21
CA ALA A 111 -50.64 -11.03 10.96
C ALA A 111 -49.72 -10.62 12.12
N GLN A 112 -49.12 -9.43 12.10
CA GLN A 112 -49.60 -8.16 12.69
C GLN A 112 -49.04 -7.87 14.09
N ALA A 113 -48.68 -6.59 14.22
CA ALA A 113 -48.05 -5.94 15.34
C ALA A 113 -48.91 -5.94 16.60
N ALA A 114 -48.25 -6.01 17.75
CA ALA A 114 -48.78 -5.52 19.02
C ALA A 114 -47.72 -4.65 19.71
N VAL A 115 -48.08 -3.38 19.85
CA VAL A 115 -47.47 -2.38 20.70
C VAL A 115 -47.78 -2.75 22.15
N ILE A 116 -46.77 -2.79 23.03
CA ILE A 116 -46.96 -2.67 24.49
C ILE A 116 -46.01 -1.61 25.02
N SER A 117 -46.61 -0.60 25.62
CA SER A 117 -46.01 0.50 26.36
C SER A 117 -45.76 0.11 27.83
N ALA A 118 -44.59 0.53 28.33
CA ALA A 118 -44.25 1.00 29.68
C ALA A 118 -44.73 0.23 30.93
N ALA A 119 -43.75 -0.16 31.76
CA ALA A 119 -43.81 0.07 33.21
C ALA A 119 -42.39 0.10 33.81
N ALA A 120 -42.00 1.26 34.32
CA ALA A 120 -40.85 1.46 35.19
C ALA A 120 -41.07 0.80 36.55
N ARG A 121 -40.01 0.23 37.14
CA ARG A 121 -39.89 0.07 38.60
C ARG A 121 -38.47 0.41 39.05
N THR A 122 -38.44 1.42 39.91
CA THR A 122 -37.37 1.87 40.78
C THR A 122 -37.08 0.85 41.88
N GLY A 123 -35.82 0.77 42.36
CA GLY A 123 -35.50 -0.04 43.54
C GLY A 123 -34.00 -0.24 43.81
N THR A 124 -33.38 0.73 44.50
CA THR A 124 -32.22 0.58 45.41
C THR A 124 -32.41 1.62 46.54
N PRO A 125 -31.80 1.55 47.76
CA PRO A 125 -30.52 0.89 48.11
C PRO A 125 -30.33 0.28 49.56
N THR A 126 -29.16 -0.38 49.76
CA THR A 126 -28.28 -0.44 51.00
C THR A 126 -28.67 -1.24 52.27
N PRO A 127 -27.78 -1.53 53.28
CA PRO A 127 -26.29 -1.41 53.41
C PRO A 127 -25.51 -2.54 54.20
N ARG A 128 -24.17 -2.33 54.38
CA ARG A 128 -23.23 -2.71 55.51
C ARG A 128 -22.59 -4.13 55.54
N ARG A 129 -21.35 -4.41 56.01
CA ARG A 129 -20.12 -3.66 56.44
C ARG A 129 -18.97 -4.68 56.76
N THR A 130 -17.71 -4.35 56.40
CA THR A 130 -16.37 -4.54 57.07
C THR A 130 -15.92 -5.86 57.77
N ALA A 131 -14.69 -6.33 57.47
CA ALA A 131 -13.43 -6.18 58.27
C ALA A 131 -12.37 -7.32 58.06
N GLY A 132 -11.06 -7.00 58.16
CA GLY A 132 -10.03 -7.94 58.66
C GLY A 132 -8.68 -8.04 57.92
N LYS A 133 -7.61 -7.44 58.49
CA LYS A 133 -6.18 -7.73 58.25
C LYS A 133 -5.67 -8.73 59.31
N VAL A 134 -4.75 -9.67 59.01
CA VAL A 134 -3.71 -10.20 59.92
C VAL A 134 -2.50 -10.77 59.12
N ALA A 135 -1.30 -10.64 59.69
CA ALA A 135 0.05 -11.02 59.22
C ALA A 135 0.50 -12.45 59.61
N THR A 136 1.62 -12.98 59.06
CA THR A 136 2.76 -13.66 59.78
C THR A 136 3.82 -14.31 58.84
N ALA A 137 5.10 -14.33 59.28
CA ALA A 137 6.33 -14.95 58.70
C ALA A 137 6.53 -16.43 59.19
N PRO A 138 7.66 -17.22 59.08
CA PRO A 138 9.11 -16.92 58.87
C PRO A 138 9.99 -17.98 58.08
N ARG A 139 11.34 -17.86 58.22
CA ARG A 139 12.56 -18.46 57.58
C ARG A 139 12.91 -19.98 57.77
N ARG A 140 13.82 -20.50 56.90
CA ARG A 140 15.08 -21.36 57.08
C ARG A 140 15.15 -22.50 56.01
N GLY A 141 16.27 -23.01 55.45
CA GLY A 141 17.73 -22.78 55.49
C GLY A 141 18.55 -23.86 54.71
N ARG A 142 19.81 -23.52 54.35
CA ARG A 142 21.08 -24.31 54.14
C ARG A 142 21.33 -25.39 53.03
N SER A 143 22.56 -25.31 52.47
CA SER A 143 23.31 -26.11 51.45
C SER A 143 23.84 -27.50 51.89
N PRO A 144 24.55 -28.31 51.04
CA PRO A 144 26.03 -28.16 50.83
C PRO A 144 26.70 -28.67 49.50
N ALA A 145 27.98 -28.27 49.28
CA ALA A 145 29.16 -29.01 48.71
C ALA A 145 29.25 -29.36 47.18
N VAL A 146 30.39 -29.41 46.45
CA VAL A 146 31.86 -29.35 46.71
C VAL A 146 32.71 -29.30 45.37
N THR A 147 33.87 -28.61 45.43
CA THR A 147 35.18 -28.68 44.67
C THR A 147 35.41 -28.41 43.17
N VAL A 148 36.59 -27.80 42.95
CA VAL A 148 37.30 -27.35 41.73
C VAL A 148 38.47 -28.29 41.38
N GLY A 149 38.81 -28.42 40.08
CA GLY A 149 40.08 -29.01 39.60
C GLY A 149 40.63 -28.33 38.32
N LYS A 150 41.92 -27.96 38.32
CA LYS A 150 42.72 -27.32 37.24
C LYS A 150 43.10 -28.30 36.10
N PRO A 151 43.58 -27.81 34.92
CA PRO A 151 45.03 -27.87 34.60
C PRO A 151 45.54 -26.68 33.73
N ARG A 152 46.73 -26.09 33.93
CA ARG A 152 48.12 -26.40 33.50
C ARG A 152 48.44 -26.37 31.97
N ARG A 153 49.34 -25.43 31.60
CA ARG A 153 50.09 -25.13 30.34
C ARG A 153 50.99 -26.30 29.85
N PRO A 154 51.49 -26.39 28.58
CA PRO A 154 52.49 -25.48 27.90
C PRO A 154 52.28 -25.37 26.35
N ARG A 155 53.05 -24.73 25.46
CA ARG A 155 54.48 -24.32 25.35
C ARG A 155 54.63 -23.32 24.16
N ALA A 156 55.69 -22.52 24.14
CA ALA A 156 56.00 -21.48 23.14
C ALA A 156 56.84 -21.99 21.95
N LEU A 157 56.81 -21.28 20.82
CA LEU A 157 57.76 -21.36 19.70
C LEU A 157 58.05 -19.95 19.12
N ALA A 158 59.32 -19.74 18.77
CA ALA A 158 59.97 -18.48 18.37
C ALA A 158 60.07 -18.32 16.82
N PRO A 159 60.54 -17.17 16.28
CA PRO A 159 60.26 -16.72 14.91
C PRO A 159 61.38 -17.01 13.88
N SER A 160 61.06 -16.92 12.58
CA SER A 160 62.01 -16.96 11.46
C SER A 160 61.71 -15.88 10.41
N GLY A 161 62.77 -15.24 9.89
CA GLY A 161 62.80 -13.99 9.11
C GLY A 161 62.47 -14.07 7.59
N PRO A 162 62.91 -13.05 6.80
CA PRO A 162 62.27 -12.65 5.54
C PRO A 162 62.96 -13.14 4.26
N VAL A 163 62.23 -13.21 3.15
CA VAL A 163 62.77 -13.41 1.78
C VAL A 163 62.05 -12.52 0.77
N ALA A 164 62.83 -11.96 -0.16
CA ALA A 164 62.48 -10.94 -1.15
C ALA A 164 62.22 -11.50 -2.58
N HIS A 165 61.87 -10.57 -3.50
CA HIS A 165 61.72 -10.65 -4.97
C HIS A 165 60.33 -11.08 -5.47
N ARG A 166 59.72 -10.50 -6.52
CA ARG A 166 60.26 -9.90 -7.75
C ARG A 166 59.18 -9.01 -8.41
N ARG A 167 59.56 -7.87 -9.00
CA ARG A 167 58.73 -7.08 -9.93
C ARG A 167 58.68 -7.77 -11.29
N SER A 168 57.49 -7.86 -11.88
CA SER A 168 57.27 -8.12 -13.31
C SER A 168 56.36 -7.02 -13.84
N ALA A 169 56.84 -6.31 -14.86
CA ALA A 169 56.07 -5.35 -15.62
C ALA A 169 55.21 -6.10 -16.64
N HIS A 170 53.90 -5.94 -16.56
CA HIS A 170 53.01 -6.24 -17.68
C HIS A 170 52.36 -4.95 -18.16
N GLN A 171 52.67 -4.66 -19.41
CA GLN A 171 52.13 -3.63 -20.27
C GLN A 171 50.69 -4.05 -20.62
N GLU A 172 49.70 -3.44 -19.96
CA GLU A 172 48.30 -3.57 -20.36
C GLU A 172 47.99 -2.49 -21.40
N THR A 173 47.76 -2.97 -22.61
CA THR A 173 47.14 -2.26 -23.72
C THR A 173 45.81 -1.66 -23.26
N SER A 174 45.68 -0.34 -23.38
CA SER A 174 44.42 0.38 -23.21
C SER A 174 43.45 0.00 -24.32
N VAL A 175 42.63 -1.02 -24.08
CA VAL A 175 41.37 -1.18 -24.81
C VAL A 175 40.45 -0.12 -24.24
N ALA A 176 40.18 0.93 -25.03
CA ALA A 176 39.15 1.90 -24.73
C ALA A 176 37.82 1.14 -24.72
N ASN A 177 37.40 0.70 -23.53
CA ASN A 177 36.10 0.07 -23.33
C ASN A 177 35.07 1.21 -23.28
N SER A 178 34.62 1.63 -24.45
CA SER A 178 33.32 2.28 -24.65
C SER A 178 32.21 1.26 -24.38
N ASP A 179 32.18 0.73 -23.15
CA ASP A 179 30.95 0.14 -22.61
C ASP A 179 29.97 1.30 -22.45
N GLU A 180 29.25 1.59 -23.54
CA GLU A 180 27.92 2.18 -23.52
C GLU A 180 27.06 1.33 -22.58
N ARG A 181 27.13 1.64 -21.28
CA ARG A 181 26.22 1.10 -20.29
C ARG A 181 24.87 1.74 -20.54
N GLN A 182 24.14 1.26 -21.55
CA GLN A 182 22.72 1.55 -21.68
C GLN A 182 22.07 1.19 -20.34
N ILE A 183 21.57 2.21 -19.66
CA ILE A 183 20.93 2.09 -18.37
C ILE A 183 19.65 1.29 -18.60
N ILE A 184 19.60 0.06 -18.08
CA ILE A 184 18.37 -0.72 -18.08
C ILE A 184 17.40 -0.04 -17.11
N THR A 185 16.40 0.64 -17.66
CA THR A 185 15.31 1.25 -16.89
C THR A 185 14.26 0.20 -16.57
N ASP A 186 13.61 0.35 -15.41
CA ASP A 186 12.58 -0.57 -14.96
C ASP A 186 11.23 -0.13 -15.54
N GLY A 187 10.85 -0.45 -16.78
CA GLY A 187 9.49 -0.15 -17.25
C GLY A 187 9.31 0.05 -18.76
N ILE A 188 8.17 0.63 -19.15
CA ILE A 188 7.91 1.09 -20.52
C ILE A 188 8.60 2.47 -20.66
N PRO A 189 9.58 2.62 -21.57
CA PRO A 189 10.27 3.89 -21.80
C PRO A 189 9.36 4.86 -22.57
N ASP A 190 8.34 5.39 -21.90
CA ASP A 190 7.39 6.34 -22.50
C ASP A 190 7.80 7.81 -22.23
N GLN A 191 8.87 8.05 -21.47
CA GLN A 191 9.25 9.39 -20.97
C GLN A 191 10.72 9.79 -21.21
N TYR A 192 11.50 9.01 -21.95
CA TYR A 192 12.90 9.36 -22.30
C TYR A 192 13.05 9.65 -23.78
N PRO A 193 14.07 10.45 -24.16
CA PRO A 193 14.49 10.57 -25.55
C PRO A 193 14.87 9.19 -26.10
N ASP A 194 14.26 8.80 -27.22
CA ASP A 194 14.59 7.57 -27.92
C ASP A 194 15.95 7.72 -28.62
N ALA A 195 16.85 6.76 -28.40
CA ALA A 195 18.18 6.77 -29.00
C ALA A 195 18.13 6.62 -30.54
N ASP A 196 17.12 5.92 -31.06
CA ASP A 196 16.84 5.82 -32.49
C ASP A 196 15.32 5.74 -32.75
N GLU A 197 14.69 6.91 -32.82
CA GLU A 197 13.26 7.06 -33.13
C GLU A 197 12.85 6.39 -34.46
N THR A 198 13.79 6.22 -35.40
CA THR A 198 13.47 5.62 -36.70
C THR A 198 13.36 4.11 -36.58
N GLU A 199 14.34 3.47 -35.94
CA GLU A 199 14.27 2.02 -35.66
C GLU A 199 13.03 1.68 -34.81
N THR A 200 12.79 2.41 -33.73
CA THR A 200 11.62 2.17 -32.87
C THR A 200 10.31 2.32 -33.62
N ARG A 201 10.18 3.37 -34.47
CA ARG A 201 9.00 3.57 -35.30
C ARG A 201 8.78 2.41 -36.28
N GLU A 202 9.83 1.92 -36.95
CA GLU A 202 9.72 0.78 -37.88
C GLU A 202 9.26 -0.51 -37.17
N TRP A 203 9.72 -0.75 -35.95
CA TRP A 203 9.27 -1.87 -35.12
C TRP A 203 7.80 -1.75 -34.71
N LEU A 204 7.37 -0.56 -34.29
CA LEU A 204 5.97 -0.29 -33.92
C LEU A 204 5.05 -0.40 -35.12
N GLU A 205 5.40 0.21 -36.25
CA GLU A 205 4.64 0.11 -37.51
C GLU A 205 4.52 -1.34 -37.99
N SER A 206 5.60 -2.13 -37.87
CA SER A 206 5.57 -3.57 -38.19
C SER A 206 4.64 -4.35 -37.27
N PHE A 207 4.59 -4.00 -35.98
CA PHE A 207 3.70 -4.63 -35.02
C PHE A 207 2.23 -4.26 -35.29
N ASP A 208 1.96 -2.98 -35.53
CA ASP A 208 0.63 -2.45 -35.82
C ASP A 208 0.07 -3.06 -37.10
N ALA A 209 0.89 -3.17 -38.16
CA ALA A 209 0.50 -3.84 -39.40
C ALA A 209 0.07 -5.30 -39.16
N VAL A 210 0.79 -6.04 -38.30
CA VAL A 210 0.39 -7.42 -37.95
C VAL A 210 -0.92 -7.46 -37.17
N VAL A 211 -1.14 -6.51 -36.26
CA VAL A 211 -2.38 -6.44 -35.47
C VAL A 211 -3.56 -6.08 -36.37
N GLU A 212 -3.38 -5.17 -37.32
CA GLU A 212 -4.40 -4.76 -38.28
C GLU A 212 -4.75 -5.90 -39.25
N GLU A 213 -3.76 -6.59 -39.81
CA GLU A 213 -3.98 -7.64 -40.81
C GLU A 213 -4.41 -8.99 -40.21
N HIS A 214 -3.87 -9.36 -39.04
CA HIS A 214 -4.05 -10.70 -38.45
C HIS A 214 -4.73 -10.70 -37.07
N GLY A 215 -5.09 -9.53 -36.57
CA GLY A 215 -5.87 -9.34 -35.35
C GLY A 215 -5.07 -9.38 -34.04
N PRO A 216 -5.69 -8.95 -32.91
CA PRO A 216 -5.02 -8.79 -31.62
C PRO A 216 -4.42 -10.09 -31.04
N THR A 217 -5.00 -11.24 -31.37
CA THR A 217 -4.49 -12.54 -30.90
C THR A 217 -3.12 -12.86 -31.52
N ARG A 218 -2.91 -12.50 -32.79
CA ARG A 218 -1.62 -12.69 -33.45
C ARG A 218 -0.57 -11.73 -32.90
N GLY A 219 -0.92 -10.45 -32.70
CA GLY A 219 -0.04 -9.48 -32.04
C GLY A 219 0.41 -9.96 -30.66
N ARG A 220 -0.53 -10.42 -29.82
CA ARG A 220 -0.22 -11.02 -28.51
C ARG A 220 0.75 -12.20 -28.62
N PHE A 221 0.55 -13.09 -29.60
CA PHE A 221 1.43 -14.23 -29.82
C PHE A 221 2.87 -13.79 -30.17
N LEU A 222 3.03 -12.78 -31.06
CA LEU A 222 4.35 -12.27 -31.43
C LEU A 222 5.06 -11.63 -30.24
N LEU A 223 4.38 -10.79 -29.45
CA LEU A 223 4.96 -10.20 -28.23
C LEU A 223 5.48 -11.28 -27.27
N LEU A 224 4.68 -12.33 -27.03
CA LEU A 224 5.11 -13.45 -26.19
C LEU A 224 6.34 -14.18 -26.75
N LYS A 225 6.47 -14.27 -28.08
CA LYS A 225 7.64 -14.87 -28.73
C LYS A 225 8.89 -13.98 -28.63
N VAL A 226 8.75 -12.68 -28.80
CA VAL A 226 9.84 -11.71 -28.59
C VAL A 226 10.31 -11.75 -27.14
N LEU A 227 9.38 -11.73 -26.17
CA LEU A 227 9.71 -11.86 -24.75
C LEU A 227 10.42 -13.19 -24.42
N GLN A 228 9.97 -14.30 -25.02
CA GLN A 228 10.66 -15.59 -24.88
C GLN A 228 12.10 -15.50 -25.40
N ARG A 229 12.29 -14.94 -26.59
CA ARG A 229 13.61 -14.79 -27.23
C ARG A 229 14.54 -13.89 -26.44
N ALA A 230 14.03 -12.78 -25.92
CA ALA A 230 14.78 -11.86 -25.06
C ALA A 230 15.28 -12.58 -23.79
N ARG A 231 14.43 -13.39 -23.14
CA ARG A 231 14.86 -14.23 -22.00
C ARG A 231 15.91 -15.26 -22.37
N GLU A 232 15.77 -15.93 -23.51
CA GLU A 232 16.77 -16.90 -24.01
C GLU A 232 18.12 -16.23 -24.30
N GLN A 233 18.11 -14.97 -24.73
CA GLN A 233 19.31 -14.16 -24.95
C GLN A 233 19.82 -13.45 -23.70
N ASN A 234 19.17 -13.65 -22.55
CA ASN A 234 19.47 -12.94 -21.29
C ASN A 234 19.47 -11.41 -21.44
N ILE A 235 18.62 -10.89 -22.34
CA ILE A 235 18.28 -9.48 -22.36
C ILE A 235 17.47 -9.25 -21.08
N GLY A 236 18.06 -8.53 -20.11
CA GLY A 236 17.44 -8.27 -18.82
C GLY A 236 16.14 -7.50 -18.98
N LEU A 237 15.02 -8.21 -19.03
CA LEU A 237 13.71 -7.58 -19.13
C LEU A 237 13.31 -7.05 -17.76
N PRO A 238 12.93 -5.76 -17.65
CA PRO A 238 12.41 -5.22 -16.41
C PRO A 238 11.12 -5.94 -16.01
N SER A 239 10.80 -5.89 -14.71
CA SER A 239 9.60 -6.54 -14.21
C SER A 239 8.36 -5.95 -14.88
N LEU A 240 7.55 -6.79 -15.54
CA LEU A 240 6.28 -6.36 -16.17
C LEU A 240 5.26 -5.82 -15.16
N THR A 241 5.53 -5.95 -13.85
CA THR A 241 4.63 -5.50 -12.79
C THR A 241 5.01 -4.14 -12.21
N THR A 242 6.14 -3.54 -12.61
CA THR A 242 6.60 -2.26 -12.08
C THR A 242 7.09 -1.36 -13.21
N THR A 243 7.01 -0.04 -13.02
CA THR A 243 7.61 0.93 -13.95
C THR A 243 8.59 1.85 -13.22
N ASP A 244 9.27 2.73 -13.95
CA ASP A 244 10.29 3.60 -13.38
C ASP A 244 9.71 4.46 -12.25
N TYR A 245 10.58 4.87 -11.32
CA TYR A 245 10.21 5.67 -10.16
C TYR A 245 9.97 7.15 -10.54
N ILE A 246 9.05 7.36 -11.48
CA ILE A 246 8.58 8.63 -12.03
C ILE A 246 7.05 8.63 -12.14
N ASN A 247 6.48 9.75 -12.57
CA ASN A 247 5.04 9.90 -12.74
C ASN A 247 4.52 8.96 -13.83
N THR A 248 3.33 8.37 -13.66
CA THR A 248 2.72 7.55 -14.72
C THR A 248 2.25 8.40 -15.91
N ILE A 249 1.77 9.62 -15.64
CA ILE A 249 1.30 10.55 -16.67
C ILE A 249 2.43 11.56 -16.93
N PRO A 250 2.99 11.62 -18.15
CA PRO A 250 4.03 12.59 -18.48
C PRO A 250 3.45 13.98 -18.74
N PRO A 251 4.27 15.05 -18.65
CA PRO A 251 3.83 16.43 -18.75
C PRO A 251 3.01 16.76 -20.01
N GLU A 252 3.37 16.19 -21.15
CA GLU A 252 2.68 16.39 -22.45
C GLU A 252 1.30 15.73 -22.53
N ARG A 253 1.01 14.77 -21.63
CA ARG A 253 -0.31 14.13 -21.50
C ARG A 253 -1.10 14.69 -20.31
N GLU A 254 -0.57 15.69 -19.59
CA GLU A 254 -1.29 16.31 -18.49
C GLU A 254 -2.41 17.21 -19.00
N PRO A 255 -3.64 17.06 -18.47
CA PRO A 255 -4.72 17.97 -18.79
C PRO A 255 -4.48 19.34 -18.16
N ASP A 256 -5.08 20.37 -18.75
CA ASP A 256 -5.16 21.69 -18.12
C ASP A 256 -5.85 21.60 -16.75
N PHE A 257 -5.28 22.28 -15.77
CA PHE A 257 -5.86 22.38 -14.44
C PHE A 257 -7.01 23.39 -14.46
N PRO A 258 -8.24 22.99 -14.09
CA PRO A 258 -9.44 23.80 -14.32
C PRO A 258 -9.63 24.91 -13.26
N GLY A 259 -8.89 24.87 -12.15
CA GLY A 259 -9.08 25.78 -11.03
C GLY A 259 -8.09 26.95 -10.95
N ASP A 260 -8.39 27.92 -10.10
CA ASP A 260 -7.43 28.96 -9.71
C ASP A 260 -6.47 28.40 -8.65
N GLU A 261 -5.31 27.94 -9.10
CA GLU A 261 -4.29 27.34 -8.25
C GLU A 261 -3.82 28.30 -7.13
N THR A 262 -3.83 29.63 -7.35
CA THR A 262 -3.40 30.60 -6.34
C THR A 262 -4.43 30.70 -5.22
N LEU A 263 -5.70 30.85 -5.58
CA LEU A 263 -6.80 30.92 -4.63
C LEU A 263 -6.96 29.60 -3.86
N GLU A 264 -6.94 28.48 -4.56
CA GLU A 264 -7.10 27.17 -3.91
C GLU A 264 -5.96 26.85 -2.95
N LYS A 265 -4.71 27.23 -3.28
CA LYS A 265 -3.58 27.10 -2.35
C LYS A 265 -3.75 27.99 -1.12
N LYS A 266 -4.33 29.20 -1.27
CA LYS A 266 -4.63 30.08 -0.14
C LYS A 266 -5.67 29.45 0.79
N ILE A 267 -6.76 28.91 0.23
CA ILE A 267 -7.80 28.20 1.00
C ILE A 267 -7.18 27.00 1.73
N ARG A 268 -6.41 26.14 1.03
CA ARG A 268 -5.71 24.99 1.65
C ARG A 268 -4.83 25.40 2.82
N ARG A 269 -4.12 26.54 2.74
CA ARG A 269 -3.29 27.05 3.85
C ARG A 269 -4.15 27.39 5.07
N HIS A 270 -5.32 28.01 4.89
CA HIS A 270 -6.25 28.27 6.00
C HIS A 270 -6.80 26.97 6.60
N ILE A 271 -7.15 25.98 5.78
CA ILE A 271 -7.62 24.67 6.28
C ILE A 271 -6.52 23.99 7.10
N ARG A 272 -5.28 23.98 6.59
CA ARG A 272 -4.13 23.40 7.30
C ARG A 272 -3.85 24.10 8.63
N TRP A 273 -3.91 25.43 8.65
CA TRP A 273 -3.79 26.21 9.87
C TRP A 273 -4.85 25.83 10.90
N ASN A 274 -6.12 25.85 10.50
CA ASN A 274 -7.23 25.50 11.39
C ASN A 274 -7.12 24.07 11.91
N ALA A 275 -6.71 23.11 11.07
CA ALA A 275 -6.51 21.73 11.47
C ALA A 275 -5.42 21.59 12.55
N ALA A 276 -4.28 22.26 12.37
CA ALA A 276 -3.18 22.24 13.34
C ALA A 276 -3.54 22.96 14.65
N VAL A 277 -4.14 24.15 14.55
CA VAL A 277 -4.53 24.96 15.71
C VAL A 277 -5.61 24.29 16.54
N MET A 278 -6.61 23.66 15.92
CA MET A 278 -7.64 22.91 16.62
C MET A 278 -7.03 21.80 17.48
N VAL A 279 -6.15 20.97 16.91
CA VAL A 279 -5.47 19.90 17.64
C VAL A 279 -4.57 20.47 18.75
N HIS A 280 -3.83 21.54 18.47
CA HIS A 280 -2.95 22.15 19.46
C HIS A 280 -3.73 22.74 20.65
N ARG A 281 -4.77 23.54 20.39
CA ARG A 281 -5.62 24.18 21.41
C ARG A 281 -6.23 23.14 22.36
N THR A 282 -6.79 22.05 21.84
CA THR A 282 -7.40 21.02 22.68
C THR A 282 -6.37 20.23 23.49
N ASN A 283 -5.18 19.99 22.94
CA ASN A 283 -4.09 19.36 23.70
C ASN A 283 -3.59 20.24 24.85
N VAL A 284 -3.45 21.55 24.65
CA VAL A 284 -3.07 22.48 25.73
C VAL A 284 -4.12 22.50 26.84
N LYS A 285 -5.41 22.48 26.49
CA LYS A 285 -6.50 22.54 27.48
C LYS A 285 -6.76 21.19 28.18
N ARG A 286 -6.65 20.07 27.46
CA ARG A 286 -7.21 18.77 27.89
C ARG A 286 -6.33 17.55 27.61
N GLY A 287 -5.28 17.66 26.79
CA GLY A 287 -4.41 16.52 26.45
C GLY A 287 -5.10 15.38 25.68
N THR A 288 -6.08 15.70 24.83
CA THR A 288 -6.95 14.73 24.12
C THR A 288 -6.29 13.99 22.95
N GLY A 289 -5.04 14.32 22.60
CA GLY A 289 -4.34 13.80 21.42
C GLY A 289 -4.86 14.39 20.11
N GLY A 290 -4.54 13.75 18.99
CA GLY A 290 -4.89 14.20 17.63
C GLY A 290 -3.68 14.21 16.71
N HIS A 291 -3.90 13.98 15.41
CA HIS A 291 -2.81 13.89 14.43
C HIS A 291 -2.78 15.14 13.54
N ILE A 292 -1.63 15.79 13.45
CA ILE A 292 -1.43 16.97 12.58
C ILE A 292 -0.73 16.56 11.27
N GLY A 293 0.26 15.67 11.36
CA GLY A 293 1.11 15.29 10.23
C GLY A 293 0.38 14.57 9.09
N THR A 294 -0.63 13.74 9.40
CA THR A 294 -1.38 12.98 8.40
C THR A 294 -2.10 13.90 7.42
N TYR A 295 -2.96 14.80 7.91
CA TYR A 295 -3.67 15.72 7.01
C TYR A 295 -2.71 16.69 6.31
N ALA A 296 -1.67 17.18 7.00
CA ALA A 296 -0.68 18.05 6.37
C ALA A 296 -0.05 17.43 5.12
N SER A 297 0.27 16.13 5.16
CA SER A 297 0.79 15.38 4.01
C SER A 297 -0.23 15.17 2.88
N ALA A 298 -1.50 14.92 3.22
CA ALA A 298 -2.55 14.58 2.27
C ALA A 298 -3.42 15.76 1.84
N ALA A 299 -3.18 16.97 2.36
CA ALA A 299 -4.08 18.12 2.17
C ALA A 299 -4.33 18.40 0.67
N SER A 300 -3.30 18.36 -0.16
CA SER A 300 -3.46 18.58 -1.61
C SER A 300 -4.36 17.52 -2.27
N LEU A 301 -4.26 16.26 -1.83
CA LEU A 301 -5.06 15.15 -2.35
C LEU A 301 -6.55 15.38 -2.05
N TYR A 302 -6.86 15.74 -0.81
CA TYR A 302 -8.24 16.04 -0.42
C TYR A 302 -8.77 17.32 -1.06
N GLU A 303 -7.99 18.41 -1.08
CA GLU A 303 -8.49 19.69 -1.60
C GLU A 303 -8.74 19.66 -3.11
N VAL A 304 -7.89 18.98 -3.90
CA VAL A 304 -8.16 18.76 -5.33
C VAL A 304 -9.42 17.90 -5.50
N GLY A 305 -9.57 16.84 -4.70
CA GLY A 305 -10.78 16.01 -4.69
C GLY A 305 -12.04 16.82 -4.39
N TYR A 306 -12.02 17.63 -3.34
CA TYR A 306 -13.15 18.46 -2.95
C TYR A 306 -13.52 19.56 -3.95
N ASN A 307 -12.53 20.17 -4.61
CA ASN A 307 -12.79 21.27 -5.53
C ASN A 307 -13.29 20.78 -6.90
N HIS A 308 -12.82 19.61 -7.35
CA HIS A 308 -12.98 19.20 -8.75
C HIS A 308 -13.64 17.83 -8.98
N PHE A 309 -13.76 16.98 -7.96
CA PHE A 309 -14.19 15.58 -8.17
C PHE A 309 -15.34 15.11 -7.28
N PHE A 310 -15.28 15.35 -5.97
CA PHE A 310 -16.24 14.76 -5.03
C PHE A 310 -17.63 15.34 -5.19
N ARG A 311 -18.61 14.45 -5.39
CA ARG A 311 -20.03 14.80 -5.50
C ARG A 311 -20.72 14.68 -4.15
N GLY A 312 -21.40 15.75 -3.73
CA GLY A 312 -22.24 15.76 -2.52
C GLY A 312 -23.64 15.17 -2.75
N HIS A 313 -24.44 15.08 -1.68
CA HIS A 313 -25.80 14.49 -1.74
C HIS A 313 -26.77 15.21 -2.67
N ASP A 314 -26.57 16.50 -2.90
CA ASP A 314 -27.41 17.31 -3.79
C ASP A 314 -27.04 17.16 -5.28
N ALA A 315 -25.99 16.39 -5.60
CA ALA A 315 -25.60 16.13 -6.98
C ALA A 315 -26.68 15.29 -7.70
N PRO A 316 -27.08 15.62 -8.94
CA PRO A 316 -28.12 14.89 -9.67
C PRO A 316 -27.87 13.38 -9.80
N GLY A 317 -26.61 12.96 -9.91
CA GLY A 317 -26.19 11.56 -10.01
C GLY A 317 -25.99 10.83 -8.66
N GLY A 318 -26.29 11.50 -7.54
CA GLY A 318 -26.03 11.03 -6.19
C GLY A 318 -24.61 11.33 -5.69
N ALA A 319 -24.44 11.28 -4.37
CA ALA A 319 -23.14 11.50 -3.72
C ALA A 319 -22.13 10.41 -4.05
N ASP A 320 -20.86 10.80 -4.11
CA ASP A 320 -19.75 9.86 -4.01
C ASP A 320 -19.61 9.34 -2.58
N GLN A 321 -19.15 8.11 -2.42
CA GLN A 321 -18.85 7.53 -1.11
C GLN A 321 -17.34 7.68 -0.83
N VAL A 322 -16.98 8.61 0.06
CA VAL A 322 -15.57 8.91 0.38
C VAL A 322 -15.19 8.33 1.74
N PHE A 323 -14.36 7.30 1.72
CA PHE A 323 -13.73 6.71 2.89
C PHE A 323 -12.49 7.53 3.25
N PHE A 324 -12.70 8.62 4.00
CA PHE A 324 -11.63 9.47 4.50
C PHE A 324 -10.67 8.70 5.41
N GLN A 325 -9.37 8.93 5.30
CA GLN A 325 -8.40 8.38 6.25
C GLN A 325 -8.71 8.90 7.65
N GLY A 326 -8.97 8.00 8.62
CA GLY A 326 -9.52 8.40 9.91
C GLY A 326 -8.72 9.49 10.62
N HIS A 327 -7.39 9.36 10.63
CA HIS A 327 -6.47 10.32 11.25
C HIS A 327 -6.38 11.68 10.54
N ALA A 328 -6.93 11.82 9.34
CA ALA A 328 -7.05 13.08 8.61
C ALA A 328 -8.30 13.89 8.98
N SER A 329 -9.13 13.41 9.93
CA SER A 329 -10.34 14.08 10.41
C SER A 329 -10.14 15.57 10.77
N PRO A 330 -8.99 16.03 11.33
CA PRO A 330 -8.84 17.44 11.65
C PRO A 330 -8.92 18.38 10.44
N GLY A 331 -8.45 17.93 9.27
CA GLY A 331 -8.55 18.70 8.05
C GLY A 331 -9.97 18.79 7.51
N ILE A 332 -10.75 17.71 7.65
CA ILE A 332 -12.14 17.66 7.21
C ILE A 332 -13.01 18.59 8.07
N TYR A 333 -12.77 18.62 9.38
CA TYR A 333 -13.43 19.58 10.26
C TYR A 333 -12.99 21.03 9.96
N ALA A 334 -11.70 21.25 9.72
CA ALA A 334 -11.19 22.57 9.36
C ALA A 334 -11.79 23.11 8.06
N ARG A 335 -11.97 22.26 7.04
CA ARG A 335 -12.68 22.64 5.80
C ARG A 335 -14.15 22.92 6.08
N SER A 336 -14.81 22.05 6.86
CA SER A 336 -16.22 22.19 7.22
C SER A 336 -16.51 23.48 8.00
N TYR A 337 -15.57 23.91 8.84
CA TYR A 337 -15.62 25.22 9.51
C TYR A 337 -15.56 26.38 8.52
N LEU A 338 -14.63 26.35 7.54
CA LEU A 338 -14.53 27.43 6.56
C LEU A 338 -15.77 27.58 5.67
N ILE A 339 -16.55 26.51 5.48
CA ILE A 339 -17.82 26.54 4.73
C ILE A 339 -19.04 26.69 5.66
N GLY A 340 -18.85 27.01 6.94
CA GLY A 340 -19.92 27.32 7.89
C GLY A 340 -20.75 26.13 8.37
N ARG A 341 -20.30 24.89 8.15
CA ARG A 341 -20.98 23.66 8.63
C ARG A 341 -20.62 23.29 10.08
N ILE A 342 -19.49 23.80 10.56
CA ILE A 342 -18.99 23.62 11.93
C ILE A 342 -18.66 25.00 12.49
N THR A 343 -19.02 25.24 13.75
CA THR A 343 -18.74 26.49 14.48
C THR A 343 -17.37 26.47 15.14
N GLU A 344 -16.84 27.64 15.53
CA GLU A 344 -15.57 27.70 16.27
C GLU A 344 -15.68 26.98 17.62
N GLU A 345 -16.82 27.10 18.30
CA GLU A 345 -17.10 26.43 19.57
C GLU A 345 -16.96 24.90 19.43
N GLN A 346 -17.47 24.33 18.34
CA GLN A 346 -17.34 22.90 18.07
C GLN A 346 -15.88 22.49 17.81
N LEU A 347 -15.09 23.30 17.10
CA LEU A 347 -13.65 23.03 16.92
C LEU A 347 -12.92 23.00 18.26
N ASP A 348 -13.25 23.92 19.17
CA ASP A 348 -12.69 24.01 20.52
C ASP A 348 -13.08 22.82 21.43
N LEU A 349 -14.07 22.02 20.99
CA LEU A 349 -14.54 20.76 21.59
C LEU A 349 -14.09 19.51 20.81
N PHE A 350 -13.10 19.62 19.92
CA PHE A 350 -12.54 18.45 19.25
C PHE A 350 -12.07 17.38 20.27
N ARG A 351 -12.52 16.14 20.08
CA ARG A 351 -12.36 14.98 20.98
C ARG A 351 -13.01 15.12 22.36
N SER A 352 -13.96 16.05 22.52
CA SER A 352 -14.68 16.29 23.77
C SER A 352 -16.19 16.12 23.57
N GLU A 353 -16.61 14.93 23.12
CA GLU A 353 -17.98 14.63 22.66
C GLU A 353 -19.01 14.32 23.76
N VAL A 354 -18.57 14.21 25.03
CA VAL A 354 -19.51 14.19 26.17
C VAL A 354 -20.14 15.58 26.36
N GLU A 355 -19.40 16.63 26.01
CA GLU A 355 -19.93 18.00 25.97
C GLU A 355 -20.81 18.17 24.71
N PRO A 356 -22.02 18.77 24.81
CA PRO A 356 -22.86 18.99 23.64
C PRO A 356 -22.12 19.77 22.54
N GLY A 357 -22.16 19.24 21.32
CA GLY A 357 -21.50 19.85 20.16
C GLY A 357 -20.04 19.42 19.94
N GLY A 358 -19.47 18.55 20.79
CA GLY A 358 -18.12 18.04 20.59
C GLY A 358 -17.95 17.24 19.29
N LEU A 359 -16.76 17.33 18.70
CA LEU A 359 -16.42 16.63 17.45
C LEU A 359 -15.70 15.33 17.76
N SER A 360 -16.13 14.22 17.15
CA SER A 360 -15.50 12.92 17.33
C SER A 360 -14.05 12.92 16.85
N SER A 361 -13.23 12.04 17.43
CA SER A 361 -11.83 11.88 17.06
C SER A 361 -11.64 11.47 15.60
N TYR A 362 -12.52 10.63 15.08
CA TYR A 362 -12.44 9.98 13.78
C TYR A 362 -13.84 9.82 13.15
N PRO A 363 -13.96 9.31 11.91
CA PRO A 363 -15.26 9.06 11.28
C PRO A 363 -16.10 8.04 12.04
N HIS A 364 -17.02 8.54 12.86
CA HIS A 364 -17.93 7.74 13.69
C HIS A 364 -19.38 8.16 13.44
N PRO A 365 -20.06 7.56 12.46
CA PRO A 365 -21.46 7.86 12.13
C PRO A 365 -22.40 7.68 13.33
N ARG A 366 -22.10 6.74 14.24
CA ARG A 366 -22.87 6.53 15.47
C ARG A 366 -22.84 7.73 16.43
N LEU A 367 -21.75 8.50 16.40
CA LEU A 367 -21.50 9.65 17.27
C LEU A 367 -21.85 10.97 16.57
N MET A 368 -21.64 11.04 15.25
CA MET A 368 -21.98 12.19 14.40
C MET A 368 -22.77 11.74 13.15
N PRO A 369 -24.06 11.36 13.31
CA PRO A 369 -24.85 10.73 12.25
C PRO A 369 -25.14 11.62 11.05
N GLU A 370 -25.13 12.93 11.22
CA GLU A 370 -25.38 13.92 10.16
C GLU A 370 -24.09 14.45 9.51
N PHE A 371 -22.94 13.83 9.80
CA PHE A 371 -21.64 14.27 9.31
C PHE A 371 -20.78 13.14 8.73
N TRP A 372 -20.55 12.08 9.51
CA TRP A 372 -19.70 10.96 9.08
C TRP A 372 -20.53 9.82 8.51
N GLU A 373 -20.03 9.20 7.43
CA GLU A 373 -20.71 8.08 6.77
C GLU A 373 -19.98 6.74 6.95
N PHE A 374 -18.64 6.72 6.83
CA PHE A 374 -17.86 5.49 6.77
C PHE A 374 -16.75 5.45 7.85
N PRO A 375 -16.81 4.51 8.82
CA PRO A 375 -15.73 4.30 9.77
C PRO A 375 -14.48 3.72 9.12
N SER A 376 -13.32 4.36 9.33
CA SER A 376 -12.07 4.03 8.65
C SER A 376 -10.82 4.00 9.54
N VAL A 377 -10.94 4.36 10.83
CA VAL A 377 -9.75 4.49 11.70
C VAL A 377 -9.15 3.16 12.13
N SER A 378 -9.96 2.09 12.19
CA SER A 378 -9.43 0.74 12.28
C SER A 378 -8.88 0.38 10.90
N MET A 379 -7.56 0.56 10.74
CA MET A 379 -6.84 0.37 9.49
C MET A 379 -7.14 -1.01 8.87
N GLY A 380 -7.17 -1.07 7.55
CA GLY A 380 -7.51 -2.29 6.80
C GLY A 380 -9.01 -2.52 6.57
N LEU A 381 -9.90 -2.06 7.47
CA LEU A 381 -11.34 -2.21 7.27
C LEU A 381 -11.91 -1.25 6.21
N GLY A 382 -11.38 -0.02 6.16
CA GLY A 382 -11.74 0.98 5.16
C GLY A 382 -11.60 0.50 3.71
N PRO A 383 -10.41 0.04 3.26
CA PRO A 383 -10.21 -0.40 1.88
C PRO A 383 -11.05 -1.63 1.53
N LEU A 384 -11.16 -2.60 2.44
CA LEU A 384 -12.02 -3.77 2.25
C LEU A 384 -13.48 -3.35 2.05
N ASN A 385 -14.01 -2.49 2.92
CA ASN A 385 -15.37 -1.99 2.81
C ASN A 385 -15.59 -1.16 1.53
N ALA A 386 -14.62 -0.35 1.11
CA ALA A 386 -14.71 0.42 -0.12
C ALA A 386 -14.86 -0.47 -1.37
N ILE A 387 -14.12 -1.58 -1.44
CA ILE A 387 -14.26 -2.58 -2.52
C ILE A 387 -15.69 -3.13 -2.56
N TYR A 388 -16.22 -3.55 -1.40
CA TYR A 388 -17.56 -4.11 -1.33
C TYR A 388 -18.66 -3.06 -1.52
N GLN A 389 -18.43 -1.80 -1.15
CA GLN A 389 -19.34 -0.68 -1.42
C GLN A 389 -19.43 -0.41 -2.93
N ALA A 390 -18.30 -0.36 -3.64
CA ALA A 390 -18.26 -0.16 -5.08
C ALA A 390 -18.98 -1.30 -5.81
N ARG A 391 -18.74 -2.54 -5.36
CA ARG A 391 -19.45 -3.73 -5.84
C ARG A 391 -20.96 -3.66 -5.55
N PHE A 392 -21.35 -3.18 -4.37
CA PHE A 392 -22.75 -3.06 -4.00
C PHE A 392 -23.48 -2.00 -4.85
N ASN A 393 -22.82 -0.89 -5.19
CA ASN A 393 -23.36 0.07 -6.15
C ASN A 393 -23.65 -0.60 -7.50
N ARG A 394 -22.68 -1.36 -8.05
CA ARG A 394 -22.87 -2.13 -9.28
C ARG A 394 -24.01 -3.13 -9.17
N TYR A 395 -24.15 -3.79 -8.02
CA TYR A 395 -25.29 -4.66 -7.75
C TYR A 395 -26.63 -3.90 -7.79
N LEU A 396 -26.76 -2.75 -7.13
CA LEU A 396 -28.00 -1.95 -7.12
C LEU A 396 -28.39 -1.50 -8.54
N GLN A 397 -27.41 -1.04 -9.32
CA GLN A 397 -27.59 -0.64 -10.72
C GLN A 397 -28.04 -1.83 -11.58
N ASN A 398 -27.31 -2.95 -11.53
CA ASN A 398 -27.60 -4.13 -12.35
C ASN A 398 -28.94 -4.79 -11.99
N ARG A 399 -29.42 -4.60 -10.75
CA ARG A 399 -30.72 -5.09 -10.29
C ARG A 399 -31.87 -4.12 -10.56
N GLY A 400 -31.59 -2.91 -11.05
CA GLY A 400 -32.59 -1.88 -11.29
C GLY A 400 -33.19 -1.28 -10.03
N PHE A 401 -32.50 -1.37 -8.88
CA PHE A 401 -32.99 -0.80 -7.62
C PHE A 401 -32.67 0.71 -7.50
N LYS A 402 -31.53 1.13 -8.05
CA LYS A 402 -31.08 2.52 -8.05
C LYS A 402 -30.09 2.72 -9.19
N ASP A 403 -30.19 3.83 -9.92
CA ASP A 403 -29.11 4.25 -10.81
C ASP A 403 -27.94 4.78 -9.98
N THR A 404 -26.83 4.06 -9.99
CA THR A 404 -25.58 4.45 -9.33
C THR A 404 -24.45 4.69 -10.34
N SER A 405 -24.78 4.82 -11.64
CA SER A 405 -23.79 4.92 -12.72
C SER A 405 -22.86 6.12 -12.59
N GLN A 406 -23.34 7.18 -11.95
CA GLN A 406 -22.61 8.42 -11.69
C GLN A 406 -22.00 8.52 -10.30
N GLN A 407 -22.15 7.50 -9.45
CA GLN A 407 -21.60 7.48 -8.10
C GLN A 407 -20.25 6.75 -8.08
N ARG A 408 -19.25 7.35 -7.45
CA ARG A 408 -17.92 6.75 -7.26
C ARG A 408 -17.65 6.45 -5.80
N VAL A 409 -16.79 5.46 -5.58
CA VAL A 409 -16.23 5.14 -4.26
C VAL A 409 -14.78 5.56 -4.24
N TRP A 410 -14.42 6.39 -3.26
CA TRP A 410 -13.05 6.84 -3.04
C TRP A 410 -12.56 6.31 -1.72
N PHE A 411 -11.40 5.65 -1.70
CA PHE A 411 -10.72 5.26 -0.48
C PHE A 411 -9.44 6.04 -0.31
N PHE A 412 -9.28 6.69 0.85
CA PHE A 412 -8.04 7.36 1.23
C PHE A 412 -7.35 6.58 2.34
N GLY A 413 -6.17 6.06 2.05
CA GLY A 413 -5.36 5.25 2.97
C GLY A 413 -3.92 5.74 3.08
N GLY A 414 -3.23 5.27 4.11
CA GLY A 414 -1.77 5.43 4.22
C GLY A 414 -1.03 4.25 3.59
N ASP A 415 0.19 4.47 3.14
CA ASP A 415 1.10 3.38 2.78
C ASP A 415 1.38 2.42 3.96
N GLY A 416 1.52 2.93 5.19
CA GLY A 416 1.65 2.08 6.38
C GLY A 416 0.44 1.17 6.65
N GLU A 417 -0.78 1.61 6.30
CA GLU A 417 -2.02 0.83 6.43
C GLU A 417 -2.05 -0.38 5.48
N THR A 418 -1.25 -0.37 4.42
CA THR A 418 -1.15 -1.50 3.48
C THR A 418 -0.49 -2.75 4.06
N ALA A 419 0.12 -2.64 5.25
CA ALA A 419 0.62 -3.79 5.99
C ALA A 419 -0.50 -4.65 6.61
N GLU A 420 -1.71 -4.09 6.77
CA GLU A 420 -2.86 -4.86 7.23
C GLU A 420 -3.31 -5.85 6.13
N PRO A 421 -3.52 -7.14 6.43
CA PRO A 421 -3.94 -8.13 5.44
C PRO A 421 -5.23 -7.74 4.70
N GLU A 422 -6.15 -7.06 5.38
CA GLU A 422 -7.43 -6.62 4.85
C GLU A 422 -7.28 -5.56 3.76
N THR A 423 -6.21 -4.74 3.81
CA THR A 423 -5.97 -3.68 2.82
C THR A 423 -5.72 -4.24 1.43
N LEU A 424 -4.95 -5.32 1.33
CA LEU A 424 -4.53 -5.90 0.05
C LEU A 424 -5.23 -7.23 -0.28
N GLY A 425 -5.87 -7.87 0.71
CA GLY A 425 -6.40 -9.23 0.59
C GLY A 425 -7.57 -9.40 -0.39
N ALA A 426 -8.28 -8.32 -0.73
CA ALA A 426 -9.47 -8.36 -1.59
C ALA A 426 -9.31 -7.65 -2.94
N LEU A 427 -8.10 -7.22 -3.32
CA LEU A 427 -7.87 -6.48 -4.57
C LEU A 427 -8.38 -7.23 -5.82
N SER A 428 -8.22 -8.56 -5.86
CA SER A 428 -8.68 -9.40 -6.97
C SER A 428 -10.20 -9.40 -7.16
N VAL A 429 -10.98 -9.13 -6.09
CA VAL A 429 -12.44 -9.00 -6.20
C VAL A 429 -12.78 -7.77 -7.04
N ALA A 430 -12.11 -6.64 -6.81
CA ALA A 430 -12.40 -5.42 -7.56
C ALA A 430 -12.12 -5.58 -9.06
N SER A 431 -11.04 -6.26 -9.42
CA SER A 431 -10.70 -6.52 -10.83
C SER A 431 -11.65 -7.53 -11.48
N ARG A 432 -12.02 -8.62 -10.78
CA ARG A 432 -12.96 -9.61 -11.32
C ARG A 432 -14.32 -9.02 -11.63
N GLU A 433 -14.75 -8.06 -10.83
CA GLU A 433 -16.06 -7.41 -10.98
C GLU A 433 -15.97 -6.12 -11.84
N GLY A 434 -14.79 -5.79 -12.38
CA GLY A 434 -14.58 -4.62 -13.24
C GLY A 434 -14.95 -3.29 -12.58
N LEU A 435 -14.59 -3.09 -11.30
CA LEU A 435 -15.05 -1.95 -10.49
C LEU A 435 -14.34 -0.63 -10.84
N ASP A 436 -14.58 -0.11 -12.04
CA ASP A 436 -14.14 1.22 -12.51
C ASP A 436 -14.80 2.42 -11.81
N ASN A 437 -15.80 2.16 -10.96
CA ASN A 437 -16.36 3.13 -10.01
C ASN A 437 -15.56 3.21 -8.69
N LEU A 438 -14.45 2.48 -8.56
CA LEU A 438 -13.59 2.47 -7.38
C LEU A 438 -12.24 3.14 -7.66
N THR A 439 -11.87 4.08 -6.78
CA THR A 439 -10.55 4.70 -6.80
C THR A 439 -9.93 4.66 -5.41
N PHE A 440 -8.77 4.00 -5.29
CA PHE A 440 -7.92 4.07 -4.11
C PHE A 440 -6.92 5.21 -4.27
N VAL A 441 -6.72 6.00 -3.21
CA VAL A 441 -5.70 7.03 -3.11
C VAL A 441 -4.84 6.69 -1.92
N ILE A 442 -3.65 6.15 -2.19
CA ILE A 442 -2.69 5.78 -1.14
C ILE A 442 -1.71 6.95 -1.00
N ASN A 443 -1.71 7.54 0.19
CA ASN A 443 -0.79 8.58 0.58
C ASN A 443 0.55 7.95 0.96
N CYS A 444 1.49 7.94 0.01
CA CYS A 444 2.82 7.37 0.15
C CYS A 444 3.81 8.40 0.69
N ASN A 445 3.70 8.72 1.98
CA ASN A 445 4.68 9.57 2.66
C ASN A 445 5.96 8.79 3.08
N LEU A 446 5.98 7.49 2.82
CA LEU A 446 6.99 6.46 3.09
C LEU A 446 7.20 6.15 4.57
N GLN A 447 6.29 6.59 5.45
CA GLN A 447 6.39 6.41 6.88
C GLN A 447 5.11 5.87 7.52
N GLN A 448 5.29 5.02 8.52
CA GLN A 448 4.28 4.69 9.53
C GLN A 448 4.49 5.54 10.79
N LEU A 449 3.87 5.16 11.90
CA LEU A 449 3.97 5.93 13.15
C LEU A 449 5.42 5.96 13.68
N ASP A 450 6.10 4.81 13.70
CA ASP A 450 7.40 4.63 14.36
C ASP A 450 8.60 4.55 13.40
N GLY A 451 8.45 4.99 12.14
CA GLY A 451 9.54 5.05 11.16
C GLY A 451 9.10 4.76 9.72
N PRO A 452 10.05 4.52 8.79
CA PRO A 452 9.74 4.20 7.40
C PRO A 452 8.99 2.87 7.24
N VAL A 453 8.08 2.77 6.27
CA VAL A 453 7.35 1.51 5.97
C VAL A 453 8.28 0.44 5.40
N ARG A 454 9.15 0.83 4.47
CA ARG A 454 10.15 -0.03 3.81
C ARG A 454 11.49 0.71 3.70
N GLY A 455 12.16 1.00 4.83
CA GLY A 455 13.38 1.81 4.83
C GLY A 455 14.49 1.35 3.87
N ASN A 456 14.68 0.03 3.70
CA ASN A 456 15.67 -0.56 2.78
C ASN A 456 15.09 -0.93 1.40
N GLY A 457 13.83 -0.60 1.14
CA GLY A 457 13.12 -0.93 -0.09
C GLY A 457 12.39 0.30 -0.63
N LYS A 458 11.34 0.05 -1.43
CA LYS A 458 10.53 1.08 -2.06
C LYS A 458 9.06 0.70 -2.02
N ILE A 459 8.31 1.24 -1.05
CA ILE A 459 6.91 0.86 -0.82
C ILE A 459 6.02 1.14 -2.04
N ILE A 460 6.28 2.23 -2.78
CA ILE A 460 5.52 2.53 -4.00
C ILE A 460 5.72 1.46 -5.08
N GLN A 461 6.94 0.96 -5.25
CA GLN A 461 7.24 -0.12 -6.21
C GLN A 461 6.60 -1.46 -5.78
N GLU A 462 6.66 -1.77 -4.48
CA GLU A 462 5.98 -2.94 -3.91
C GLU A 462 4.47 -2.87 -4.17
N LEU A 463 3.85 -1.73 -3.88
CA LEU A 463 2.42 -1.52 -4.10
C LEU A 463 2.07 -1.55 -5.60
N GLU A 464 2.84 -0.90 -6.46
CA GLU A 464 2.62 -0.98 -7.91
C GLU A 464 2.59 -2.45 -8.38
N GLY A 465 3.57 -3.24 -7.97
CA GLY A 465 3.64 -4.67 -8.30
C GLY A 465 2.41 -5.45 -7.84
N VAL A 466 1.97 -5.22 -6.60
CA VAL A 466 0.81 -5.89 -6.02
C VAL A 466 -0.49 -5.49 -6.73
N PHE A 467 -0.72 -4.19 -6.93
CA PHE A 467 -1.95 -3.70 -7.55
C PHE A 467 -2.03 -4.06 -9.04
N ARG A 468 -0.95 -3.86 -9.82
CA ARG A 468 -0.90 -4.30 -11.23
C ARG A 468 -1.09 -5.81 -11.33
N GLY A 469 -0.42 -6.58 -10.47
CA GLY A 469 -0.58 -8.04 -10.40
C GLY A 469 -2.01 -8.49 -10.07
N ALA A 470 -2.76 -7.67 -9.34
CA ALA A 470 -4.17 -7.90 -9.05
C ALA A 470 -5.12 -7.44 -10.19
N GLY A 471 -4.62 -6.81 -11.25
CA GLY A 471 -5.43 -6.34 -12.39
C GLY A 471 -5.98 -4.91 -12.23
N TRP A 472 -5.38 -4.09 -11.38
CA TRP A 472 -5.75 -2.68 -11.21
C TRP A 472 -5.02 -1.79 -12.19
N ASN A 473 -5.66 -0.67 -12.57
CA ASN A 473 -4.96 0.46 -13.13
C ASN A 473 -4.14 1.15 -12.03
N VAL A 474 -2.85 1.39 -12.27
CA VAL A 474 -1.95 2.02 -11.28
C VAL A 474 -1.43 3.33 -11.84
N ILE A 475 -1.69 4.42 -11.12
CA ILE A 475 -1.21 5.76 -11.44
C ILE A 475 -0.28 6.23 -10.33
N LYS A 476 1.00 6.40 -10.65
CA LYS A 476 2.02 6.94 -9.75
C LYS A 476 2.11 8.45 -9.90
N VAL A 477 2.09 9.15 -8.76
CA VAL A 477 2.25 10.60 -8.65
C VAL A 477 3.45 10.87 -7.73
N ILE A 478 4.65 10.83 -8.31
CA ILE A 478 5.94 10.74 -7.62
C ILE A 478 6.60 12.12 -7.49
N TRP A 479 6.69 12.86 -8.59
CA TRP A 479 7.44 14.11 -8.69
C TRP A 479 6.55 15.29 -9.07
N GLY A 480 6.76 16.44 -8.42
CA GLY A 480 6.09 17.70 -8.78
C GLY A 480 6.62 18.26 -10.09
N ARG A 481 5.92 19.23 -10.69
CA ARG A 481 6.27 19.76 -12.03
C ARG A 481 7.66 20.39 -12.12
N GLN A 482 8.27 20.73 -10.99
CA GLN A 482 9.63 21.28 -10.96
C GLN A 482 10.68 20.25 -11.41
N TRP A 483 10.35 18.96 -11.42
CA TRP A 483 11.21 17.90 -11.92
C TRP A 483 11.11 17.69 -13.43
N ASP A 484 10.06 18.21 -14.08
CA ASP A 484 9.78 17.93 -15.51
C ASP A 484 10.95 18.39 -16.40
N GLU A 485 11.51 19.58 -16.13
CA GLU A 485 12.68 20.10 -16.87
C GLU A 485 13.95 19.28 -16.61
N LEU A 486 14.15 18.76 -15.38
CA LEU A 486 15.31 17.92 -15.06
C LEU A 486 15.20 16.56 -15.77
N LEU A 487 14.00 15.98 -15.82
CA LEU A 487 13.74 14.72 -16.52
C LEU A 487 13.91 14.88 -18.03
N ALA A 488 13.47 16.01 -18.61
CA ALA A 488 13.68 16.30 -20.03
C ALA A 488 15.16 16.47 -20.42
N LEU A 489 16.02 16.82 -19.46
CA LEU A 489 17.48 16.91 -19.65
C LEU A 489 18.20 15.57 -19.47
N ASP A 490 17.53 14.53 -18.97
CA ASP A 490 18.10 13.22 -18.67
C ASP A 490 18.23 12.33 -19.91
N VAL A 491 18.99 12.79 -20.90
CA VAL A 491 19.19 12.07 -22.18
C VAL A 491 19.83 10.70 -22.01
N ASP A 492 20.64 10.53 -20.96
CA ASP A 492 21.38 9.29 -20.70
C ASP A 492 20.66 8.35 -19.72
N GLY A 493 19.54 8.78 -19.11
CA GLY A 493 18.77 8.01 -18.12
C GLY A 493 19.38 7.95 -16.71
N ALA A 494 20.40 8.77 -16.43
CA ALA A 494 21.13 8.77 -15.17
C ALA A 494 20.26 9.24 -13.99
N LEU A 495 19.37 10.20 -14.22
CA LEU A 495 18.45 10.71 -13.21
C LEU A 495 17.45 9.67 -12.80
N VAL A 496 16.82 9.01 -13.77
CA VAL A 496 15.85 7.98 -13.43
C VAL A 496 16.51 6.76 -12.82
N LYS A 497 17.67 6.33 -13.33
CA LYS A 497 18.44 5.28 -12.67
C LYS A 497 18.63 5.59 -11.18
N ARG A 498 19.02 6.81 -10.85
CA ARG A 498 19.20 7.23 -9.45
C ARG A 498 17.87 7.25 -8.69
N MET A 499 16.79 7.74 -9.28
CA MET A 499 15.45 7.70 -8.69
C MET A 499 14.99 6.26 -8.41
N ASN A 500 15.35 5.29 -9.27
CA ASN A 500 15.08 3.87 -9.08
C ASN A 500 15.92 3.29 -7.93
N GLU A 501 17.22 3.57 -7.90
CA GLU A 501 18.17 3.00 -6.92
C GLU A 501 17.95 3.50 -5.48
N VAL A 502 17.53 4.75 -5.30
CA VAL A 502 17.43 5.35 -3.95
C VAL A 502 16.29 4.69 -3.14
N PRO A 503 16.59 4.07 -1.98
CA PRO A 503 15.57 3.46 -1.13
C PRO A 503 14.78 4.51 -0.30
N ASP A 504 13.62 4.12 0.22
CA ASP A 504 12.72 5.02 0.96
C ASP A 504 13.40 5.67 2.17
N GLY A 505 14.27 4.95 2.89
CA GLY A 505 15.01 5.49 4.04
C GLY A 505 15.96 6.64 3.64
N GLN A 506 16.57 6.54 2.46
CA GLN A 506 17.41 7.61 1.93
C GLN A 506 16.56 8.80 1.46
N MET A 507 15.39 8.54 0.84
CA MET A 507 14.43 9.60 0.50
C MET A 507 13.95 10.40 1.73
N GLN A 508 13.76 9.74 2.88
CA GLN A 508 13.46 10.45 4.13
C GLN A 508 14.67 11.28 4.61
N THR A 509 15.88 10.73 4.51
CA THR A 509 17.11 11.45 4.87
C THR A 509 17.28 12.72 4.04
N TYR A 510 17.00 12.69 2.74
CA TYR A 510 17.01 13.88 1.88
C TYR A 510 16.03 14.95 2.33
N THR A 511 14.87 14.56 2.83
CA THR A 511 13.86 15.51 3.33
C THR A 511 14.35 16.18 4.61
N ALA A 512 15.01 15.43 5.50
CA ALA A 512 15.49 15.93 6.79
C ALA A 512 16.80 16.73 6.71
N LYS A 513 17.67 16.47 5.72
CA LYS A 513 19.03 17.06 5.64
C LYS A 513 19.15 18.33 4.79
N GLY A 514 18.17 18.61 3.93
CA GLY A 514 18.17 19.81 3.08
C GLY A 514 18.96 19.68 1.79
N VAL A 515 18.99 20.76 1.00
CA VAL A 515 19.41 20.76 -0.41
C VAL A 515 20.89 20.53 -0.60
N GLU A 516 21.74 20.98 0.32
CA GLU A 516 23.20 20.81 0.23
C GLU A 516 23.58 19.33 0.26
N PHE A 517 22.95 18.57 1.17
CA PHE A 517 23.13 17.12 1.26
C PHE A 517 22.54 16.40 0.05
N VAL A 518 21.40 16.86 -0.47
CA VAL A 518 20.81 16.29 -1.70
C VAL A 518 21.74 16.51 -2.89
N ARG A 519 22.33 17.69 -3.05
CA ARG A 519 23.31 17.94 -4.12
C ARG A 519 24.51 17.00 -4.01
N GLU A 520 25.05 16.84 -2.80
CA GLU A 520 26.23 16.00 -2.56
C GLU A 520 25.95 14.51 -2.74
N ASP A 521 24.87 13.98 -2.17
CA ASP A 521 24.61 12.53 -2.13
C ASP A 521 23.71 12.03 -3.27
N PHE A 522 22.76 12.84 -3.74
CA PHE A 522 21.87 12.44 -4.85
C PHE A 522 22.49 12.78 -6.21
N PHE A 523 22.81 14.05 -6.44
CA PHE A 523 23.22 14.55 -7.76
C PHE A 523 24.71 14.32 -8.06
N ASN A 524 25.61 14.50 -7.10
CA ASN A 524 27.05 14.25 -7.33
C ASN A 524 27.43 12.76 -7.31
N ALA A 525 26.45 11.85 -7.13
CA ALA A 525 26.67 10.41 -7.17
C ALA A 525 27.12 9.91 -8.57
N ASP A 526 26.78 10.64 -9.62
CA ASP A 526 27.12 10.32 -11.00
C ASP A 526 27.55 11.60 -11.77
N PRO A 527 28.60 11.57 -12.61
CA PRO A 527 29.03 12.73 -13.40
C PRO A 527 27.95 13.31 -14.31
N GLN A 528 27.07 12.49 -14.91
CA GLN A 528 25.97 12.92 -15.77
C GLN A 528 24.91 13.66 -14.93
N LEU A 529 24.57 13.10 -13.76
CA LEU A 529 23.66 13.75 -12.81
C LEU A 529 24.19 15.09 -12.30
N LYS A 530 25.48 15.13 -12.00
CA LYS A 530 26.15 16.35 -11.60
C LYS A 530 26.05 17.41 -12.69
N ALA A 531 26.26 17.04 -13.95
CA ALA A 531 26.16 17.97 -15.08
C ALA A 531 24.75 18.55 -15.25
N ILE A 532 23.69 17.76 -14.96
CA ILE A 532 22.31 18.26 -14.90
C ILE A 532 22.16 19.24 -13.73
N ALA A 533 22.59 18.86 -12.53
CA ALA A 533 22.44 19.66 -11.32
C ALA A 533 23.26 20.96 -11.33
N ASP A 534 24.40 21.01 -12.01
CA ASP A 534 25.24 22.21 -12.15
C ASP A 534 24.54 23.34 -12.94
N ARG A 535 23.46 23.02 -13.68
CA ARG A 535 22.61 24.02 -14.36
C ARG A 535 21.63 24.71 -13.41
N TYR A 536 21.48 24.20 -12.19
CA TYR A 536 20.50 24.68 -11.22
C TYR A 536 21.19 25.25 -9.97
N THR A 537 20.68 26.36 -9.48
CA THR A 537 21.04 26.92 -8.16
C THR A 537 20.45 26.08 -7.03
N ASP A 538 21.02 26.19 -5.82
CA ASP A 538 20.48 25.53 -4.63
C ASP A 538 19.04 25.96 -4.31
N ASP A 539 18.69 27.23 -4.56
CA ASP A 539 17.31 27.70 -4.43
C ASP A 539 16.37 26.99 -5.41
N GLN A 540 16.77 26.80 -6.68
CA GLN A 540 15.96 26.04 -7.63
C GLN A 540 15.83 24.56 -7.23
N LEU A 541 16.91 23.92 -6.80
CA LEU A 541 16.87 22.53 -6.31
C LEU A 541 16.01 22.39 -5.04
N SER A 542 16.02 23.40 -4.15
CA SER A 542 15.20 23.40 -2.94
C SER A 542 13.68 23.45 -3.22
N ARG A 543 13.28 23.87 -4.42
CA ARG A 543 11.88 23.94 -4.87
C ARG A 543 11.38 22.64 -5.48
N LEU A 544 12.23 21.63 -5.61
CA LEU A 544 11.85 20.31 -6.08
C LEU A 544 10.88 19.66 -5.08
N THR A 545 9.64 19.39 -5.52
CA THR A 545 8.60 18.84 -4.64
C THR A 545 8.23 17.41 -5.01
N ARG A 546 7.63 16.68 -4.06
CA ARG A 546 6.99 15.38 -4.34
C ARG A 546 5.63 15.61 -5.00
N GLY A 547 5.25 14.73 -5.93
CA GLY A 547 4.11 14.90 -6.83
C GLY A 547 2.77 15.03 -6.13
N GLY A 548 2.56 14.35 -5.00
CA GLY A 548 1.34 14.47 -4.21
C GLY A 548 1.11 15.86 -3.59
N HIS A 549 2.07 16.78 -3.70
CA HIS A 549 1.92 18.19 -3.32
C HIS A 549 1.62 19.13 -4.48
N ASP A 550 1.68 18.64 -5.72
CA ASP A 550 1.43 19.41 -6.94
C ASP A 550 -0.01 19.18 -7.42
N TYR A 551 -0.79 20.27 -7.47
CA TYR A 551 -2.21 20.22 -7.85
C TYR A 551 -2.43 19.71 -9.27
N ARG A 552 -1.53 20.02 -10.21
CA ARG A 552 -1.66 19.58 -11.60
C ARG A 552 -1.47 18.08 -11.72
N LYS A 553 -0.41 17.56 -11.07
CA LYS A 553 -0.11 16.12 -11.07
C LYS A 553 -1.22 15.31 -10.39
N VAL A 554 -1.75 15.81 -9.26
CA VAL A 554 -2.88 15.17 -8.55
C VAL A 554 -4.16 15.22 -9.39
N TYR A 555 -4.48 16.36 -9.99
CA TYR A 555 -5.65 16.50 -10.85
C TYR A 555 -5.58 15.58 -12.07
N ALA A 556 -4.43 15.51 -12.74
CA ALA A 556 -4.19 14.61 -13.87
C ALA A 556 -4.47 13.15 -13.47
N ALA A 557 -3.97 12.71 -12.32
CA ALA A 557 -4.19 11.37 -11.82
C ALA A 557 -5.67 11.10 -11.50
N TYR A 558 -6.38 12.06 -10.89
CA TYR A 558 -7.79 11.90 -10.54
C TYR A 558 -8.65 11.85 -11.81
N LYS A 559 -8.37 12.72 -12.78
CA LYS A 559 -9.04 12.72 -14.09
C LYS A 559 -8.86 11.39 -14.80
N ALA A 560 -7.62 10.92 -14.95
CA ALA A 560 -7.33 9.64 -15.57
C ALA A 560 -7.99 8.46 -14.83
N ALA A 561 -8.01 8.47 -13.50
CA ALA A 561 -8.71 7.45 -12.70
C ALA A 561 -10.22 7.45 -12.92
N THR A 562 -10.83 8.63 -13.12
CA THR A 562 -12.27 8.76 -13.37
C THR A 562 -12.69 8.40 -14.79
N GLU A 563 -11.77 8.50 -15.75
CA GLU A 563 -11.97 8.14 -17.17
C GLU A 563 -11.63 6.67 -17.46
N THR A 564 -10.91 6.00 -16.57
CA THR A 564 -10.61 4.57 -16.67
C THR A 564 -11.90 3.76 -16.55
N THR A 565 -12.09 2.80 -17.47
CA THR A 565 -13.26 1.90 -17.48
C THR A 565 -12.82 0.43 -17.43
N GLY A 566 -13.70 -0.44 -16.95
CA GLY A 566 -13.48 -1.89 -16.89
C GLY A 566 -12.50 -2.38 -15.81
N ALA A 567 -11.83 -1.50 -15.07
CA ALA A 567 -10.92 -1.85 -13.99
C ALA A 567 -10.90 -0.80 -12.87
N PRO A 568 -10.72 -1.20 -11.60
CA PRO A 568 -10.48 -0.26 -10.51
C PRO A 568 -9.14 0.45 -10.66
N THR A 569 -9.02 1.66 -10.11
CA THR A 569 -7.77 2.44 -10.15
C THR A 569 -7.20 2.65 -8.75
N VAL A 570 -5.87 2.55 -8.63
CA VAL A 570 -5.13 3.04 -7.46
C VAL A 570 -4.20 4.18 -7.89
N ILE A 571 -4.18 5.22 -7.07
CA ILE A 571 -3.27 6.35 -7.17
C ILE A 571 -2.27 6.24 -6.03
N LEU A 572 -0.99 6.08 -6.37
CA LEU A 572 0.12 6.04 -5.43
C LEU A 572 0.77 7.43 -5.39
N ALA A 573 0.36 8.25 -4.43
CA ALA A 573 0.76 9.65 -4.35
C ALA A 573 1.91 9.83 -3.36
N GLN A 574 3.10 10.15 -3.87
CA GLN A 574 4.25 10.42 -3.02
C GLN A 574 4.12 11.79 -2.36
N THR A 575 4.16 11.83 -1.03
CA THR A 575 4.02 13.07 -0.24
C THR A 575 5.11 13.15 0.83
N VAL A 576 5.12 14.23 1.62
CA VAL A 576 6.01 14.42 2.78
C VAL A 576 5.13 14.40 4.03
N LYS A 577 5.46 13.55 5.00
CA LYS A 577 4.74 13.53 6.28
C LYS A 577 4.98 14.85 7.00
N GLY A 578 3.94 15.45 7.58
CA GLY A 578 4.08 16.74 8.27
C GLY A 578 4.39 17.93 7.36
N TRP A 579 4.12 17.83 6.05
CA TRP A 579 4.41 18.88 5.07
C TRP A 579 3.99 20.29 5.51
N THR A 580 4.93 21.23 5.43
CA THR A 580 4.84 22.65 5.83
C THR A 580 4.52 22.89 7.31
N LEU A 581 4.72 21.91 8.20
CA LEU A 581 4.61 22.11 9.64
C LEU A 581 5.95 22.49 10.29
N GLY A 582 7.05 22.45 9.53
CA GLY A 582 8.39 22.80 9.98
C GLY A 582 9.28 21.57 10.22
N PRO A 583 10.58 21.81 10.50
CA PRO A 583 11.61 20.76 10.51
C PRO A 583 11.40 19.69 11.60
N ASP A 584 10.71 20.02 12.68
CA ASP A 584 10.41 19.06 13.76
C ASP A 584 9.32 18.03 13.36
N PHE A 585 8.59 18.29 12.28
CA PHE A 585 7.51 17.42 11.77
C PHE A 585 7.84 16.78 10.41
N GLU A 586 8.69 17.42 9.61
CA GLU A 586 9.11 17.00 8.26
C GLU A 586 10.37 16.12 8.34
N ALA A 587 10.23 14.86 8.78
CA ALA A 587 11.32 13.89 8.78
C ALA A 587 10.82 12.46 8.76
#